data_AF-A0A429ARK3-F1
#
_entry.id   AF-A0A429ARK3-F1
#
_cell.length_a   1.000
_cell.length_b   1.000
_cell.length_c   1.000
_cell.angle_alpha   90.00
_cell.angle_beta   90.00
_cell.angle_gamma   90.00
#
_symmetry.space_group_name_H-M   'P 1'
#
loop_
_entity.id
_entity.type
_entity.pdbx_description
1 polymer ?
#
loop_
_entity_poly.entity_id
_entity_poly.type
_entity_poly.pdbx_seq_one_letter_code
_entity_poly.pdbx_strand_id
1 'polypeptide(L)'
;MRRVVDDEHVDQLVSAARDHWGDSAGDAGCVVAEAFDEDVRVVVRTVMVAKAVCGLLSARLVVLTDPRWRPLAEAFGAAADLGPPDALVTSRMDRCVRTDIPVVHVHGTGALRAYALFPGQSPGSFGEDLPGRVAEFFDQWVWPNRETIAPSAERTAWRAKEGYQVRTDTERRQLRLYGCSRLRLDAGRPTITVFGHMPGRDTELFEETERYAAADESANWLFLDRLRSGALSANILWSMTDVAVTFGGSDLPAFGVPVVQAGWSEGAACGATHVVRTPEELRYRLGEAVATHGKGETILGPEQRERARLWLWLRRCAADVPTQILPRWELGPDYPRALTVALRHAERDGDPLFDAVRRMWERREPVLTRFDFQDLTRTTLTPARSAR
;
A
#
# COMPACT_ATOMS: atom_id res chain seq x y z
N MET A 1 7.63 -1.78 -26.42
CA MET A 1 9.07 -1.83 -26.78
C MET A 1 9.88 -1.50 -25.54
N ARG A 2 10.85 -2.38 -25.20
CA ARG A 2 11.66 -2.52 -23.95
C ARG A 2 10.91 -3.15 -22.77
N ARG A 3 11.40 -4.23 -22.12
CA ARG A 3 12.73 -4.87 -22.04
C ARG A 3 12.48 -6.37 -21.75
N VAL A 4 12.98 -7.34 -22.51
CA VAL A 4 14.34 -7.92 -22.35
C VAL A 4 15.05 -7.29 -21.16
N VAL A 5 14.57 -7.58 -19.95
CA VAL A 5 15.48 -7.66 -18.82
C VAL A 5 16.42 -8.76 -19.26
N ASP A 6 17.69 -8.45 -19.53
CA ASP A 6 18.67 -9.41 -20.06
C ASP A 6 18.50 -10.73 -19.33
N ASP A 7 18.14 -11.79 -20.07
CA ASP A 7 17.96 -13.13 -19.52
C ASP A 7 19.20 -13.53 -18.69
N GLU A 8 20.38 -13.02 -19.06
CA GLU A 8 21.64 -13.14 -18.32
C GLU A 8 21.54 -12.62 -16.87
N HIS A 9 20.92 -11.48 -16.60
CA HIS A 9 20.76 -10.98 -15.23
C HIS A 9 19.79 -11.83 -14.40
N VAL A 10 18.78 -12.42 -15.04
CA VAL A 10 17.85 -13.34 -14.39
C VAL A 10 18.55 -14.66 -14.08
N ASP A 11 19.36 -15.19 -14.99
CA ASP A 11 20.15 -16.41 -14.78
C ASP A 11 21.17 -16.25 -13.65
N GLN A 12 21.87 -15.12 -13.62
CA GLN A 12 22.79 -14.78 -12.53
C GLN A 12 22.06 -14.68 -11.18
N LEU A 13 20.85 -14.10 -11.18
CA LEU A 13 20.00 -14.04 -10.00
C LEU A 13 19.58 -15.43 -9.54
N VAL A 14 19.12 -16.29 -10.45
CA VAL A 14 18.73 -17.68 -10.15
C VAL A 14 19.90 -18.46 -9.55
N SER A 15 21.11 -18.30 -10.11
CA SER A 15 22.32 -18.91 -9.54
C SER A 15 22.60 -18.40 -8.13
N ALA A 16 22.60 -17.09 -7.91
CA ALA A 16 22.88 -16.52 -6.59
C ALA A 16 21.80 -16.89 -5.55
N ALA A 17 20.54 -16.98 -5.97
CA ALA A 17 19.44 -17.46 -5.13
C ALA A 17 19.66 -18.92 -4.71
N ARG A 18 20.07 -19.78 -5.65
CA ARG A 18 20.39 -21.18 -5.36
C ARG A 18 21.57 -21.30 -4.40
N ASP A 19 22.63 -20.52 -4.60
CA ASP A 19 23.78 -20.53 -3.69
C ASP A 19 23.42 -20.00 -2.29
N HIS A 20 22.51 -19.03 -2.22
CA HIS A 20 22.11 -18.41 -0.96
C HIS A 20 21.07 -19.24 -0.19
N TRP A 21 20.17 -19.99 -0.85
CA TRP A 21 19.07 -20.70 -0.18
C TRP A 21 19.02 -22.21 -0.43
N GLY A 22 19.91 -22.77 -1.25
CA GLY A 22 19.83 -24.07 -1.92
C GLY A 22 19.80 -25.34 -1.08
N ASP A 23 19.35 -25.29 0.18
CA ASP A 23 19.04 -26.45 0.98
C ASP A 23 17.54 -26.46 1.35
N SER A 24 16.91 -27.62 1.17
CA SER A 24 15.47 -27.84 1.25
C SER A 24 14.89 -27.58 2.65
N ALA A 25 13.67 -27.06 2.63
CA ALA A 25 12.84 -26.71 3.77
C ALA A 25 12.39 -27.92 4.61
N GLY A 26 11.93 -27.65 5.84
CA GLY A 26 11.41 -28.69 6.74
C GLY A 26 10.17 -29.40 6.20
N ASP A 27 9.95 -30.63 6.65
CA ASP A 27 8.87 -31.51 6.16
C ASP A 27 7.57 -31.42 6.97
N ALA A 28 7.48 -30.50 7.94
CA ALA A 28 6.41 -30.50 8.94
C ALA A 28 5.09 -29.86 8.48
N GLY A 29 5.09 -29.14 7.35
CA GLY A 29 3.94 -28.37 6.86
C GLY A 29 4.14 -27.83 5.45
N CYS A 30 3.22 -27.00 4.96
CA CYS A 30 3.22 -26.41 3.61
C CYS A 30 2.83 -24.92 3.64
N VAL A 31 3.69 -24.04 3.13
CA VAL A 31 3.35 -22.63 2.89
C VAL A 31 3.24 -22.42 1.38
N VAL A 32 2.09 -21.91 0.94
CA VAL A 32 1.85 -21.63 -0.49
C VAL A 32 2.10 -20.15 -0.76
N ALA A 33 2.94 -19.85 -1.75
CA ALA A 33 3.24 -18.52 -2.23
C ALA A 33 2.62 -18.29 -3.61
N GLU A 34 1.64 -17.40 -3.74
CA GLU A 34 1.07 -16.97 -5.02
C GLU A 34 1.81 -15.73 -5.56
N ALA A 35 2.77 -15.97 -6.45
CA ALA A 35 3.68 -14.97 -6.99
C ALA A 35 3.50 -14.81 -8.50
N PHE A 36 2.29 -14.48 -8.95
CA PHE A 36 1.94 -14.37 -10.37
C PHE A 36 2.13 -12.96 -10.96
N ASP A 37 2.97 -12.12 -10.35
CA ASP A 37 3.14 -10.75 -10.82
C ASP A 37 4.05 -10.68 -12.07
N GLU A 38 3.80 -9.67 -12.89
CA GLU A 38 4.65 -9.42 -14.05
C GLU A 38 6.03 -8.86 -13.66
N ASP A 39 6.15 -8.30 -12.47
CA ASP A 39 7.34 -7.67 -11.96
C ASP A 39 8.10 -8.61 -11.01
N VAL A 40 9.34 -8.95 -11.38
CA VAL A 40 10.25 -9.78 -10.57
C VAL A 40 10.40 -9.26 -9.14
N ARG A 41 10.30 -7.95 -8.93
CA ARG A 41 10.41 -7.33 -7.61
C ARG A 41 9.29 -7.78 -6.69
N VAL A 42 8.07 -7.87 -7.21
CA VAL A 42 6.91 -8.34 -6.46
C VAL A 42 7.04 -9.83 -6.19
N VAL A 43 7.44 -10.62 -7.20
CA VAL A 43 7.65 -12.07 -7.07
C VAL A 43 8.66 -12.39 -5.97
N VAL A 44 9.84 -11.78 -6.01
CA VAL A 44 10.89 -12.01 -5.00
C VAL A 44 10.41 -11.63 -3.61
N ARG A 45 9.71 -10.50 -3.45
CA ARG A 45 9.17 -10.07 -2.15
C ARG A 45 8.16 -11.06 -1.59
N THR A 46 7.23 -11.53 -2.41
CA THR A 46 6.25 -12.55 -2.01
C THR A 46 6.93 -13.83 -1.57
N VAL A 47 7.88 -14.33 -2.36
CA VAL A 47 8.59 -15.58 -2.06
C VAL A 47 9.49 -15.42 -0.83
N MET A 48 10.12 -14.26 -0.63
CA MET A 48 10.91 -13.97 0.58
C MET A 48 10.07 -14.00 1.85
N VAL A 49 8.91 -13.33 1.85
CA VAL A 49 7.99 -13.36 3.00
C VAL A 49 7.49 -14.78 3.24
N ALA A 50 7.15 -15.53 2.19
CA ALA A 50 6.76 -16.93 2.31
C ALA A 50 7.87 -17.81 2.90
N LYS A 51 9.12 -17.61 2.49
CA LYS A 51 10.27 -18.33 3.05
C LYS A 51 10.48 -18.00 4.53
N ALA A 52 10.28 -16.75 4.94
CA ALA A 52 10.30 -16.38 6.36
C ALA A 52 9.21 -17.13 7.15
N VAL A 53 7.98 -17.23 6.61
CA VAL A 53 6.90 -18.01 7.23
C VAL A 53 7.25 -19.51 7.27
N CYS A 54 7.87 -20.06 6.22
CA CYS A 54 8.34 -21.46 6.19
C CYS A 54 9.28 -21.76 7.37
N GLY A 55 10.24 -20.87 7.64
CA GLY A 55 11.17 -21.02 8.76
C GLY A 55 10.47 -21.08 10.12
N LEU A 56 9.40 -20.30 10.31
CA LEU A 56 8.61 -20.29 11.54
C LEU A 56 7.81 -21.58 11.75
N LEU A 57 7.26 -22.11 10.67
CA LEU A 57 6.41 -23.30 10.70
C LEU A 57 7.20 -24.60 10.50
N SER A 58 8.52 -24.52 10.24
CA SER A 58 9.31 -25.66 9.76
C SER A 58 8.66 -26.36 8.55
N ALA A 59 8.04 -25.54 7.68
CA ALA A 59 7.21 -25.98 6.57
C ALA A 59 7.96 -25.90 5.24
N ARG A 60 7.52 -26.67 4.26
CA ARG A 60 8.00 -26.58 2.88
C ARG A 60 7.37 -25.41 2.14
N LEU A 61 8.14 -24.80 1.26
CA LEU A 61 7.66 -23.73 0.37
C LEU A 61 7.09 -24.33 -0.91
N VAL A 62 5.88 -23.96 -1.29
CA VAL A 62 5.31 -24.22 -2.62
C VAL A 62 5.01 -22.90 -3.29
N VAL A 63 5.49 -22.67 -4.52
CA VAL A 63 5.29 -21.40 -5.22
C VAL A 63 4.42 -21.61 -6.45
N LEU A 64 3.27 -20.94 -6.47
CA LEU A 64 2.40 -20.83 -7.63
C LEU A 64 2.78 -19.55 -8.38
N THR A 65 3.35 -19.69 -9.58
CA THR A 65 3.87 -18.56 -10.37
C THR A 65 3.78 -18.80 -11.87
N ASP A 66 4.01 -17.75 -12.65
CA ASP A 66 4.13 -17.85 -14.11
C ASP A 66 5.33 -18.74 -14.49
N PRO A 67 5.24 -19.58 -15.55
CA PRO A 67 6.34 -20.45 -15.97
C PRO A 67 7.71 -19.78 -16.06
N ARG A 68 7.78 -18.49 -16.45
CA ARG A 68 9.04 -17.76 -16.55
C ARG A 68 9.76 -17.55 -15.21
N TRP A 69 9.04 -17.56 -14.10
CA TRP A 69 9.58 -17.38 -12.75
C TRP A 69 9.82 -18.71 -12.03
N ARG A 70 9.46 -19.85 -12.63
CA ARG A 70 9.68 -21.17 -12.05
C ARG A 70 11.14 -21.44 -11.67
N PRO A 71 12.16 -21.14 -12.51
CA PRO A 71 13.56 -21.36 -12.13
C PRO A 71 13.97 -20.57 -10.88
N LEU A 72 13.40 -19.37 -10.71
CA LEU A 72 13.62 -18.56 -9.52
C LEU A 72 12.94 -19.19 -8.30
N ALA A 73 11.69 -19.62 -8.40
CA ALA A 73 11.01 -20.33 -7.32
C ALA A 73 11.78 -21.59 -6.87
N GLU A 74 12.27 -22.39 -7.81
CA GLU A 74 13.10 -23.56 -7.52
C GLU A 74 14.41 -23.17 -6.82
N ALA A 75 15.06 -22.07 -7.23
CA ALA A 75 16.25 -21.56 -6.56
C ALA A 75 15.99 -21.08 -5.12
N PHE A 76 14.75 -20.71 -4.79
CA PHE A 76 14.33 -20.43 -3.41
C PHE A 76 14.03 -21.69 -2.60
N GLY A 77 14.10 -22.88 -3.20
CA GLY A 77 13.80 -24.17 -2.57
C GLY A 77 12.32 -24.54 -2.65
N ALA A 78 11.57 -24.04 -3.64
CA ALA A 78 10.17 -24.42 -3.81
C ALA A 78 10.03 -25.90 -4.20
N ALA A 79 9.15 -26.62 -3.50
CA ALA A 79 8.75 -27.98 -3.81
C ALA A 79 7.68 -28.00 -4.93
N ALA A 80 7.64 -29.11 -5.67
CA ALA A 80 6.68 -29.30 -6.76
C ALA A 80 5.31 -29.80 -6.30
N ASP A 81 5.22 -30.43 -5.13
CA ASP A 81 4.00 -31.08 -4.64
C ASP A 81 3.16 -30.16 -3.74
N LEU A 82 1.94 -29.89 -4.18
CA LEU A 82 0.98 -29.07 -3.45
C LEU A 82 0.26 -29.93 -2.40
N GLY A 83 0.75 -29.85 -1.16
CA GLY A 83 0.03 -30.34 0.01
C GLY A 83 -1.05 -29.35 0.49
N PRO A 84 -1.87 -29.74 1.47
CA PRO A 84 -2.77 -28.80 2.14
C PRO A 84 -1.96 -27.65 2.75
N PRO A 85 -2.26 -26.38 2.43
CA PRO A 85 -1.51 -25.24 2.95
C PRO A 85 -1.79 -25.02 4.43
N ASP A 86 -0.74 -24.77 5.22
CA ASP A 86 -0.82 -24.23 6.57
C ASP A 86 -0.87 -22.70 6.57
N ALA A 87 -0.44 -22.07 5.48
CA ALA A 87 -0.47 -20.63 5.27
C ALA A 87 -0.44 -20.27 3.78
N LEU A 88 -1.05 -19.14 3.44
CA LEU A 88 -1.01 -18.54 2.12
C LEU A 88 -0.26 -17.21 2.17
N VAL A 89 0.69 -17.00 1.26
CA VAL A 89 1.37 -15.71 1.04
C VAL A 89 1.12 -15.29 -0.40
N THR A 90 0.56 -14.12 -0.63
CA THR A 90 0.09 -13.74 -1.97
C THR A 90 0.37 -12.28 -2.26
N SER A 91 0.80 -11.96 -3.50
CA SER A 91 0.78 -10.58 -3.99
C SER A 91 -0.54 -10.19 -4.64
N ARG A 92 -1.46 -11.15 -4.82
CA ARG A 92 -2.79 -10.87 -5.35
C ARG A 92 -3.72 -10.51 -4.20
N MET A 93 -4.43 -9.40 -4.37
CA MET A 93 -5.49 -9.03 -3.44
C MET A 93 -6.80 -9.62 -3.95
N ASP A 94 -7.09 -10.86 -3.55
CA ASP A 94 -8.45 -11.41 -3.64
C ASP A 94 -9.20 -11.12 -2.34
N ARG A 95 -10.17 -10.22 -2.45
CA ARG A 95 -10.95 -9.70 -1.31
C ARG A 95 -11.91 -10.76 -0.76
N CYS A 96 -12.26 -11.78 -1.54
CA CYS A 96 -13.26 -12.79 -1.19
C CYS A 96 -12.67 -14.01 -0.47
N VAL A 97 -11.34 -14.04 -0.30
CA VAL A 97 -10.64 -15.14 0.35
C VAL A 97 -11.12 -15.23 1.80
N ARG A 98 -11.88 -16.28 2.09
CA ARG A 98 -12.20 -16.76 3.43
C ARG A 98 -11.31 -17.95 3.69
N THR A 99 -10.47 -17.87 4.70
CA THR A 99 -9.51 -18.93 4.97
C THR A 99 -9.58 -19.38 6.41
N ASP A 100 -9.66 -20.70 6.54
CA ASP A 100 -9.33 -21.47 7.73
C ASP A 100 -7.82 -21.42 8.07
N ILE A 101 -7.02 -20.88 7.16
CA ILE A 101 -5.57 -20.69 7.29
C ILE A 101 -5.17 -19.20 7.34
N PRO A 102 -4.00 -18.86 7.90
CA PRO A 102 -3.46 -17.52 7.82
C PRO A 102 -3.14 -17.09 6.39
N VAL A 103 -3.42 -15.83 6.07
CA VAL A 103 -3.12 -15.22 4.77
C VAL A 103 -2.24 -14.00 4.98
N VAL A 104 -1.12 -13.92 4.27
CA VAL A 104 -0.22 -12.77 4.23
C VAL A 104 -0.25 -12.16 2.84
N HIS A 105 -0.86 -10.98 2.71
CA HIS A 105 -0.82 -10.20 1.48
C HIS A 105 0.43 -9.33 1.43
N VAL A 106 1.29 -9.55 0.44
CA VAL A 106 2.50 -8.76 0.20
C VAL A 106 2.21 -7.70 -0.85
N HIS A 107 2.25 -6.44 -0.43
CA HIS A 107 1.97 -5.31 -1.31
C HIS A 107 3.17 -5.05 -2.24
N GLY A 108 2.91 -5.08 -3.55
CA GLY A 108 3.96 -5.12 -4.56
C GLY A 108 4.83 -3.87 -4.65
N THR A 109 4.29 -2.65 -4.52
CA THR A 109 4.99 -1.42 -4.93
C THR A 109 5.59 -0.59 -3.78
N GLY A 110 6.77 0.01 -4.03
CA GLY A 110 7.46 0.92 -3.10
C GLY A 110 8.20 0.17 -2.00
N ALA A 111 7.99 0.57 -0.74
CA ALA A 111 8.47 -0.15 0.44
C ALA A 111 7.90 -1.58 0.53
N LEU A 112 8.67 -2.53 1.10
CA LEU A 112 8.14 -3.85 1.42
C LEU A 112 7.08 -3.68 2.50
N ARG A 113 5.83 -4.04 2.18
CA ARG A 113 4.72 -4.02 3.11
C ARG A 113 3.99 -5.34 3.02
N ALA A 114 3.61 -5.89 4.16
CA ALA A 114 2.76 -7.06 4.21
C ALA A 114 1.66 -6.87 5.24
N TYR A 115 0.52 -7.47 4.95
CA TYR A 115 -0.67 -7.45 5.79
C TYR A 115 -1.09 -8.88 6.04
N ALA A 116 -1.46 -9.20 7.28
CA ALA A 116 -1.80 -10.56 7.66
C ALA A 116 -3.22 -10.64 8.22
N LEU A 117 -3.93 -11.70 7.87
CA LEU A 117 -5.18 -12.09 8.52
C LEU A 117 -5.01 -13.51 9.05
N PHE A 118 -5.28 -13.72 10.34
CA PHE A 118 -5.15 -15.02 10.98
C PHE A 118 -6.53 -15.62 11.25
N PRO A 119 -6.68 -16.96 11.14
CA PRO A 119 -7.95 -17.62 11.33
C PRO A 119 -8.47 -17.43 12.76
N GLY A 120 -9.80 -17.38 12.89
CA GLY A 120 -10.50 -17.18 14.16
C GLY A 120 -10.51 -15.73 14.68
N GLN A 121 -9.96 -14.76 13.94
CA GLN A 121 -10.02 -13.34 14.31
C GLN A 121 -11.34 -12.66 13.88
N SER A 122 -11.98 -13.14 12.81
CA SER A 122 -13.29 -12.66 12.34
C SER A 122 -13.91 -13.69 11.36
N PRO A 123 -15.25 -13.76 11.23
CA PRO A 123 -15.92 -14.64 10.27
C PRO A 123 -15.97 -14.11 8.83
N GLY A 124 -15.48 -12.89 8.59
CA GLY A 124 -15.52 -12.22 7.29
C GLY A 124 -14.42 -12.69 6.33
N SER A 125 -14.38 -12.03 5.19
CA SER A 125 -13.33 -12.21 4.18
C SER A 125 -12.15 -11.25 4.42
N PHE A 126 -11.02 -11.50 3.74
CA PHE A 126 -9.86 -10.61 3.78
C PHE A 126 -10.23 -9.14 3.46
N GLY A 127 -11.14 -8.92 2.50
CA GLY A 127 -11.62 -7.59 2.14
C GLY A 127 -12.49 -6.93 3.21
N GLU A 128 -13.26 -7.70 3.96
CA GLU A 128 -14.15 -7.16 4.99
C GLU A 128 -13.38 -6.86 6.28
N ASP A 129 -12.52 -7.79 6.69
CA ASP A 129 -11.95 -7.81 8.03
C ASP A 129 -10.64 -7.05 8.15
N LEU A 130 -9.77 -7.12 7.13
CA LEU A 130 -8.43 -6.54 7.23
C LEU A 130 -8.47 -5.06 7.61
N PRO A 131 -9.30 -4.19 6.98
CA PRO A 131 -9.31 -2.78 7.35
C PRO A 131 -9.65 -2.54 8.82
N GLY A 132 -10.58 -3.32 9.39
CA GLY A 132 -10.94 -3.24 10.80
C GLY A 132 -9.77 -3.64 11.70
N ARG A 133 -9.09 -4.75 11.38
CA ARG A 133 -7.92 -5.22 12.14
C ARG A 133 -6.76 -4.23 12.08
N VAL A 134 -6.50 -3.65 10.91
CA VAL A 134 -5.48 -2.60 10.75
C VAL A 134 -5.84 -1.35 11.54
N ALA A 135 -7.12 -0.97 11.59
CA ALA A 135 -7.60 0.14 12.42
C ALA A 135 -7.44 -0.14 13.92
N GLU A 136 -7.78 -1.34 14.39
CA GLU A 136 -7.56 -1.74 15.78
C GLU A 136 -6.07 -1.64 16.15
N PHE A 137 -5.19 -2.17 15.31
CA PHE A 137 -3.74 -2.04 15.50
C PHE A 137 -3.30 -0.56 15.53
N PHE A 138 -3.83 0.25 14.61
CA PHE A 138 -3.53 1.67 14.53
C PHE A 138 -3.98 2.42 15.79
N ASP A 139 -5.22 2.21 16.25
CA ASP A 139 -5.78 2.87 17.42
C ASP A 139 -5.14 2.38 18.72
N GLN A 140 -4.68 1.13 18.78
CA GLN A 140 -3.99 0.58 19.93
C GLN A 140 -2.53 1.07 20.04
N TRP A 141 -1.80 1.14 18.92
CA TRP A 141 -0.34 1.29 18.95
C TRP A 141 0.17 2.59 18.32
N VAL A 142 -0.48 3.10 17.28
CA VAL A 142 0.00 4.28 16.55
C VAL A 142 -0.62 5.56 17.09
N TRP A 143 -1.95 5.59 17.23
CA TRP A 143 -2.70 6.76 17.69
C TRP A 143 -2.31 7.25 19.09
N PRO A 144 -2.10 6.38 20.10
CA PRO A 144 -1.70 6.84 21.43
C PRO A 144 -0.29 7.44 21.44
N ASN A 145 0.56 7.05 20.49
CA ASN A 145 1.93 7.52 20.34
C ASN A 145 2.08 8.69 19.34
N ARG A 146 0.96 9.32 18.92
CA ARG A 146 0.93 10.34 17.87
C ARG A 146 1.87 11.52 18.14
N GLU A 147 1.99 11.98 19.38
CA GLU A 147 2.86 13.12 19.73
C GLU A 147 4.34 12.78 19.49
N THR A 148 4.76 11.58 19.87
CA THR A 148 6.12 11.07 19.62
C THR A 148 6.38 10.87 18.13
N ILE A 149 5.38 10.41 17.37
CA ILE A 149 5.48 10.10 15.94
C ILE A 149 5.37 11.37 15.07
N ALA A 150 4.69 12.41 15.53
CA ALA A 150 4.29 13.57 14.74
C ALA A 150 5.45 14.23 13.94
N PRO A 151 6.66 14.46 14.50
CA PRO A 151 7.77 15.02 13.73
C PRO A 151 8.25 14.10 12.59
N SER A 152 8.13 12.79 12.78
CA SER A 152 8.44 11.75 11.80
C SER A 152 7.36 11.71 10.70
N ALA A 153 6.08 11.78 11.10
CA ALA A 153 4.94 11.79 10.20
C ALA A 153 4.91 13.06 9.31
N GLU A 154 5.20 14.23 9.87
CA GLU A 154 5.26 15.48 9.09
C GLU A 154 6.35 15.40 8.01
N ARG A 155 7.54 14.93 8.37
CA ARG A 155 8.65 14.75 7.40
C ARG A 155 8.29 13.74 6.31
N THR A 156 7.57 12.68 6.68
CA THR A 156 7.13 11.66 5.72
C THR A 156 6.10 12.24 4.76
N ALA A 157 5.11 12.99 5.27
CA ALA A 157 4.15 13.70 4.44
C ALA A 157 4.84 14.71 3.51
N TRP A 158 5.83 15.45 4.01
CA TRP A 158 6.60 16.41 3.21
C TRP A 158 7.39 15.74 2.07
N ARG A 159 7.99 14.57 2.31
CA ARG A 159 8.67 13.79 1.26
C ARG A 159 7.67 13.15 0.29
N ALA A 160 6.55 12.64 0.79
CA ALA A 160 5.51 12.03 -0.04
C ALA A 160 4.85 13.03 -1.00
N LYS A 161 4.93 14.33 -0.70
CA LYS A 161 4.56 15.43 -1.60
C LYS A 161 5.49 15.60 -2.80
N GLU A 162 6.39 14.67 -3.12
CA GLU A 162 7.18 14.70 -4.35
C GLU A 162 6.24 14.88 -5.58
N GLY A 163 6.21 16.10 -6.12
CA GLY A 163 5.29 16.55 -7.19
C GLY A 163 4.27 17.62 -6.78
N TYR A 164 3.93 17.74 -5.49
CA TYR A 164 3.06 18.76 -4.89
C TYR A 164 3.82 19.68 -3.92
N GLN A 165 4.48 20.70 -4.46
CA GLN A 165 5.39 21.60 -3.74
C GLN A 165 4.76 22.91 -3.27
N VAL A 166 3.42 23.00 -3.29
CA VAL A 166 2.69 24.20 -2.86
C VAL A 166 2.86 24.41 -1.35
N ARG A 167 3.34 25.60 -0.98
CA ARG A 167 3.72 25.95 0.39
C ARG A 167 2.73 26.88 1.06
N THR A 168 2.02 27.68 0.28
CA THR A 168 1.08 28.68 0.81
C THR A 168 -0.29 28.57 0.17
N ASP A 169 -1.31 29.05 0.88
CA ASP A 169 -2.67 29.12 0.34
C ASP A 169 -2.76 30.08 -0.86
N THR A 170 -1.90 31.09 -0.91
CA THR A 170 -1.83 32.02 -2.06
C THR A 170 -1.33 31.31 -3.31
N GLU A 171 -0.24 30.56 -3.21
CA GLU A 171 0.26 29.72 -4.32
C GLU A 171 -0.80 28.71 -4.77
N ARG A 172 -1.49 28.06 -3.81
CA ARG A 172 -2.58 27.13 -4.11
C ARG A 172 -3.69 27.81 -4.90
N ARG A 173 -4.15 28.98 -4.46
CA ARG A 173 -5.22 29.76 -5.13
C ARG A 173 -4.82 30.18 -6.54
N GLN A 174 -3.57 30.63 -6.74
CA GLN A 174 -3.06 30.99 -8.06
C GLN A 174 -3.01 29.78 -9.01
N LEU A 175 -2.49 28.64 -8.54
CA LEU A 175 -2.45 27.41 -9.31
C LEU A 175 -3.84 26.86 -9.61
N ARG A 176 -4.78 26.97 -8.67
CA ARG A 176 -6.19 26.66 -8.89
C ARG A 176 -6.76 27.50 -10.02
N LEU A 177 -6.66 28.83 -9.94
CA LEU A 177 -7.18 29.74 -10.97
C LEU A 177 -6.61 29.42 -12.35
N TYR A 178 -5.30 29.21 -12.42
CA TYR A 178 -4.62 28.81 -13.65
C TYR A 178 -5.13 27.47 -14.19
N GLY A 179 -5.22 26.45 -13.35
CA GLY A 179 -5.66 25.12 -13.74
C GLY A 179 -7.13 25.08 -14.18
N CYS A 180 -8.02 25.71 -13.43
CA CYS A 180 -9.43 25.83 -13.79
C CYS A 180 -9.59 26.57 -15.12
N SER A 181 -8.88 27.68 -15.33
CA SER A 181 -8.89 28.41 -16.60
C SER A 181 -8.42 27.53 -17.77
N ARG A 182 -7.33 26.78 -17.59
CA ARG A 182 -6.79 25.87 -18.62
C ARG A 182 -7.76 24.78 -19.02
N LEU A 183 -8.56 24.28 -18.08
CA LEU A 183 -9.58 23.26 -18.31
C LEU A 183 -10.98 23.84 -18.61
N ARG A 184 -11.12 25.17 -18.66
CA ARG A 184 -12.41 25.88 -18.80
C ARG A 184 -13.43 25.52 -17.71
N LEU A 185 -12.95 25.36 -16.49
CA LEU A 185 -13.74 25.13 -15.28
C LEU A 185 -14.01 26.44 -14.56
N ASP A 186 -15.11 26.49 -13.81
CA ASP A 186 -15.48 27.62 -12.96
C ASP A 186 -14.69 27.57 -11.66
N ALA A 187 -13.71 28.47 -11.48
CA ALA A 187 -12.88 28.48 -10.28
C ALA A 187 -13.65 28.82 -8.99
N GLY A 188 -14.87 29.39 -9.10
CA GLY A 188 -15.77 29.67 -7.99
C GLY A 188 -16.56 28.47 -7.49
N ARG A 189 -16.60 27.37 -8.25
CA ARG A 189 -17.23 26.11 -7.84
C ARG A 189 -16.22 25.16 -7.20
N PRO A 190 -16.62 24.31 -6.24
CA PRO A 190 -15.76 23.22 -5.77
C PRO A 190 -15.36 22.33 -6.94
N THR A 191 -14.14 21.81 -6.91
CA THR A 191 -13.67 20.79 -7.87
C THR A 191 -13.54 19.45 -7.16
N ILE A 192 -14.36 18.50 -7.60
CA ILE A 192 -14.36 17.12 -7.13
C ILE A 192 -13.54 16.28 -8.11
N THR A 193 -12.49 15.64 -7.60
CA THR A 193 -11.60 14.79 -8.41
C THR A 193 -11.80 13.32 -8.10
N VAL A 194 -12.12 12.52 -9.11
CA VAL A 194 -12.39 11.09 -9.02
C VAL A 194 -11.22 10.30 -9.61
N PHE A 195 -10.67 9.34 -8.86
CA PHE A 195 -9.54 8.53 -9.35
C PHE A 195 -9.38 7.17 -8.67
N GLY A 196 -8.61 6.31 -9.34
CA GLY A 196 -8.17 5.02 -8.80
C GLY A 196 -9.22 3.92 -8.91
N HIS A 197 -10.23 4.09 -9.75
CA HIS A 197 -11.21 3.04 -10.04
C HIS A 197 -10.59 2.00 -10.98
N MET A 198 -10.73 0.73 -10.63
CA MET A 198 -10.35 -0.38 -11.48
C MET A 198 -11.62 -1.03 -12.02
N PRO A 199 -11.80 -1.15 -13.35
CA PRO A 199 -12.97 -1.79 -13.92
C PRO A 199 -13.28 -3.16 -13.29
N GLY A 200 -14.54 -3.38 -12.92
CA GLY A 200 -15.00 -4.61 -12.28
C GLY A 200 -14.87 -4.64 -10.76
N ARG A 201 -14.38 -3.57 -10.12
CA ARG A 201 -14.38 -3.41 -8.66
C ARG A 201 -15.14 -2.16 -8.26
N ASP A 202 -15.93 -2.26 -7.18
CA ASP A 202 -16.62 -1.10 -6.59
C ASP A 202 -17.53 -0.37 -7.62
N THR A 203 -18.00 -1.10 -8.64
CA THR A 203 -18.71 -0.59 -9.83
C THR A 203 -19.95 0.21 -9.47
N GLU A 204 -20.76 -0.26 -8.52
CA GLU A 204 -22.00 0.41 -8.10
C GLU A 204 -21.72 1.83 -7.57
N LEU A 205 -20.69 1.98 -6.73
CA LEU A 205 -20.30 3.28 -6.18
C LEU A 205 -19.65 4.17 -7.24
N PHE A 206 -18.94 3.59 -8.21
CA PHE A 206 -18.41 4.34 -9.34
C PHE A 206 -19.52 4.88 -10.24
N GLU A 207 -20.47 4.03 -10.64
CA GLU A 207 -21.65 4.42 -11.42
C GLU A 207 -22.50 5.46 -10.70
N GLU A 208 -22.66 5.35 -9.38
CA GLU A 208 -23.33 6.36 -8.58
C GLU A 208 -22.56 7.69 -8.59
N THR A 209 -21.24 7.66 -8.50
CA THR A 209 -20.40 8.88 -8.61
C THR A 209 -20.62 9.54 -9.96
N GLU A 210 -20.66 8.77 -11.06
CA GLU A 210 -20.92 9.29 -12.40
C GLU A 210 -22.34 9.86 -12.52
N ARG A 211 -23.35 9.17 -12.00
CA ARG A 211 -24.74 9.60 -12.00
C ARG A 211 -24.92 10.91 -11.24
N TYR A 212 -24.34 11.02 -10.05
CA TYR A 212 -24.37 12.25 -9.27
C TYR A 212 -23.66 13.39 -9.99
N ALA A 213 -22.47 13.14 -10.55
CA ALA A 213 -21.71 14.13 -11.30
C ALA A 213 -22.45 14.64 -12.55
N ALA A 214 -23.22 13.78 -13.22
CA ALA A 214 -24.02 14.15 -14.38
C ALA A 214 -25.25 14.99 -14.02
N ALA A 215 -25.78 14.83 -12.80
CA ALA A 215 -26.96 15.55 -12.33
C ALA A 215 -26.64 16.85 -11.57
N ASP A 216 -25.43 16.97 -10.99
CA ASP A 216 -25.02 18.11 -10.19
C ASP A 216 -24.14 19.09 -10.97
N GLU A 217 -24.69 20.25 -11.29
CA GLU A 217 -23.94 21.36 -11.91
C GLU A 217 -23.23 22.24 -10.87
N SER A 218 -23.44 22.04 -9.57
CA SER A 218 -22.90 22.95 -8.56
C SER A 218 -21.40 22.77 -8.28
N ALA A 219 -20.78 21.71 -8.82
CA ALA A 219 -19.35 21.43 -8.76
C ALA A 219 -18.71 21.24 -10.15
N ASN A 220 -17.38 21.40 -10.22
CA ASN A 220 -16.56 20.90 -11.32
C ASN A 220 -16.19 19.45 -11.06
N TRP A 221 -16.28 18.59 -12.07
CA TRP A 221 -15.98 17.17 -11.96
C TRP A 221 -14.78 16.77 -12.82
N LEU A 222 -13.78 16.12 -12.20
CA LEU A 222 -12.55 15.67 -12.85
C LEU A 222 -12.37 14.16 -12.67
N PHE A 223 -12.63 13.38 -13.72
CA PHE A 223 -12.36 11.93 -13.73
C PHE A 223 -10.97 11.67 -14.32
N LEU A 224 -10.00 11.30 -13.47
CA LEU A 224 -8.58 11.16 -13.88
C LEU A 224 -8.33 9.97 -14.79
N ASP A 225 -9.11 8.89 -14.68
CA ASP A 225 -9.00 7.72 -15.57
C ASP A 225 -9.33 8.08 -17.04
N ARG A 226 -10.00 9.23 -17.25
CA ARG A 226 -10.33 9.82 -18.56
C ARG A 226 -9.38 10.95 -18.97
N LEU A 227 -8.50 11.42 -18.08
CA LEU A 227 -7.45 12.37 -18.42
C LEU A 227 -6.23 11.62 -18.94
N ARG A 228 -5.69 12.04 -20.08
CA ARG A 228 -4.40 11.52 -20.56
C ARG A 228 -3.33 11.76 -19.49
N SER A 229 -2.56 10.72 -19.16
CA SER A 229 -1.42 10.87 -18.25
C SER A 229 -0.52 12.01 -18.73
N GLY A 230 -0.22 12.96 -17.85
CA GLY A 230 0.61 14.14 -18.16
C GLY A 230 -0.12 15.41 -18.58
N ALA A 231 -1.46 15.44 -18.64
CA ALA A 231 -2.19 16.68 -18.97
C ALA A 231 -1.99 17.81 -17.95
N LEU A 232 -1.78 17.45 -16.67
CA LEU A 232 -1.54 18.37 -15.56
C LEU A 232 -0.44 17.84 -14.64
N SER A 233 0.33 18.75 -14.05
CA SER A 233 1.24 18.41 -12.95
C SER A 233 0.45 18.17 -11.66
N ALA A 234 1.01 17.37 -10.74
CA ALA A 234 0.46 17.17 -9.40
C ALA A 234 0.23 18.50 -8.66
N ASN A 235 1.13 19.48 -8.83
CA ASN A 235 0.96 20.86 -8.34
C ASN A 235 -0.37 21.48 -8.75
N ILE A 236 -0.72 21.44 -10.04
CA ILE A 236 -1.95 22.06 -10.52
C ILE A 236 -3.13 21.20 -10.08
N LEU A 237 -3.07 19.89 -10.31
CA LEU A 237 -4.19 18.99 -10.04
C LEU A 237 -4.65 19.08 -8.57
N TRP A 238 -3.73 18.89 -7.63
CA TRP A 238 -4.06 18.91 -6.21
C TRP A 238 -4.36 20.32 -5.67
N SER A 239 -3.88 21.38 -6.35
CA SER A 239 -4.30 22.74 -6.01
C SER A 239 -5.76 23.02 -6.39
N MET A 240 -6.23 22.40 -7.48
CA MET A 240 -7.63 22.49 -7.89
C MET A 240 -8.53 21.56 -7.09
N THR A 241 -8.08 20.39 -6.67
CA THR A 241 -8.92 19.45 -5.92
C THR A 241 -9.34 20.02 -4.57
N ASP A 242 -10.65 20.22 -4.39
CA ASP A 242 -11.24 20.60 -3.10
C ASP A 242 -11.65 19.36 -2.32
N VAL A 243 -12.18 18.36 -3.03
CA VAL A 243 -12.57 17.05 -2.48
C VAL A 243 -12.18 15.97 -3.48
N ALA A 244 -11.66 14.86 -2.99
CA ALA A 244 -11.35 13.69 -3.81
C ALA A 244 -12.33 12.55 -3.54
N VAL A 245 -12.73 11.84 -4.59
CA VAL A 245 -13.40 10.53 -4.51
C VAL A 245 -12.40 9.48 -4.96
N THR A 246 -12.14 8.48 -4.12
CA THR A 246 -11.16 7.44 -4.43
C THR A 246 -11.72 6.04 -4.27
N PHE A 247 -11.26 5.15 -5.15
CA PHE A 247 -11.59 3.72 -5.15
C PHE A 247 -10.44 2.84 -4.63
N GLY A 248 -9.50 3.45 -3.91
CA GLY A 248 -8.38 2.80 -3.25
C GLY A 248 -7.82 3.68 -2.11
N GLY A 249 -6.64 3.35 -1.60
CA GLY A 249 -5.98 4.17 -0.59
C GLY A 249 -5.49 5.51 -1.17
N SER A 250 -5.62 6.60 -0.40
CA SER A 250 -5.19 7.95 -0.80
C SER A 250 -4.33 8.64 0.26
N ASP A 251 -3.30 9.34 -0.19
CA ASP A 251 -2.41 10.16 0.65
C ASP A 251 -2.89 11.62 0.77
N LEU A 252 -3.88 12.02 -0.03
CA LEU A 252 -4.38 13.39 -0.11
C LEU A 252 -4.82 14.01 1.23
N PRO A 253 -5.46 13.27 2.17
CA PRO A 253 -5.84 13.84 3.46
C PRO A 253 -4.62 14.25 4.30
N ALA A 254 -3.49 13.56 4.17
CA ALA A 254 -2.24 13.96 4.83
C ALA A 254 -1.70 15.31 4.30
N PHE A 255 -2.10 15.68 3.08
CA PHE A 255 -1.75 16.95 2.43
C PHE A 255 -2.82 18.04 2.62
N GLY A 256 -3.92 17.74 3.30
CA GLY A 256 -4.99 18.69 3.59
C GLY A 256 -6.13 18.70 2.56
N VAL A 257 -6.23 17.68 1.71
CA VAL A 257 -7.35 17.54 0.76
C VAL A 257 -8.29 16.43 1.27
N PRO A 258 -9.55 16.73 1.61
CA PRO A 258 -10.52 15.72 2.05
C PRO A 258 -10.75 14.65 0.99
N VAL A 259 -11.01 13.43 1.46
CA VAL A 259 -11.29 12.27 0.61
C VAL A 259 -12.56 11.58 1.08
N VAL A 260 -13.49 11.38 0.13
CA VAL A 260 -14.56 10.39 0.20
C VAL A 260 -14.02 9.10 -0.39
N GLN A 261 -13.87 8.08 0.45
CA GLN A 261 -13.32 6.79 0.04
C GLN A 261 -14.46 5.81 -0.24
N ALA A 262 -14.69 5.57 -1.53
CA ALA A 262 -15.72 4.66 -2.03
C ALA A 262 -15.19 3.23 -2.23
N GLY A 263 -13.90 3.08 -2.51
CA GLY A 263 -13.29 1.77 -2.67
C GLY A 263 -12.57 1.26 -1.43
N TRP A 264 -12.19 -0.01 -1.50
CA TRP A 264 -11.46 -0.67 -0.44
C TRP A 264 -10.02 -0.16 -0.31
N SER A 265 -9.53 -0.06 0.92
CA SER A 265 -8.10 0.09 1.23
C SER A 265 -7.79 -0.52 2.59
N GLU A 266 -6.55 -0.95 2.81
CA GLU A 266 -6.08 -1.52 4.07
C GLU A 266 -6.31 -0.58 5.27
N GLY A 267 -6.17 0.74 5.06
CA GLY A 267 -6.32 1.75 6.11
C GLY A 267 -7.68 2.44 6.14
N ALA A 268 -8.70 1.89 5.47
CA ALA A 268 -9.98 2.58 5.30
C ALA A 268 -10.60 2.95 6.66
N ALA A 269 -10.49 2.05 7.64
CA ALA A 269 -11.05 2.23 8.97
C ALA A 269 -10.14 3.00 9.94
N CYS A 270 -8.94 3.46 9.52
CA CYS A 270 -8.05 4.24 10.39
C CYS A 270 -8.52 5.69 10.64
N GLY A 271 -9.65 6.10 10.07
CA GLY A 271 -10.25 7.43 10.27
C GLY A 271 -9.56 8.56 9.48
N ALA A 272 -8.74 8.23 8.49
CA ALA A 272 -8.06 9.20 7.62
C ALA A 272 -8.96 9.78 6.51
N THR A 273 -10.04 9.08 6.18
CA THR A 273 -10.94 9.37 5.05
C THR A 273 -12.41 9.22 5.47
N HIS A 274 -13.33 9.80 4.70
CA HIS A 274 -14.76 9.55 4.84
C HIS A 274 -15.14 8.30 4.04
N VAL A 275 -15.16 7.14 4.70
CA VAL A 275 -15.53 5.87 4.05
C VAL A 275 -17.03 5.83 3.80
N VAL A 276 -17.41 5.45 2.58
CA VAL A 276 -18.80 5.20 2.20
C VAL A 276 -18.94 3.76 1.72
N ARG A 277 -20.05 3.12 2.06
CA ARG A 277 -20.32 1.73 1.70
C ARG A 277 -21.54 1.56 0.81
N THR A 278 -22.40 2.57 0.74
CA THR A 278 -23.62 2.56 -0.06
C THR A 278 -23.71 3.76 -1.01
N PRO A 279 -24.46 3.64 -2.11
CA PRO A 279 -24.78 4.77 -2.99
C PRO A 279 -25.43 5.95 -2.25
N GLU A 280 -26.31 5.67 -1.29
CA GLU A 280 -26.99 6.70 -0.48
C GLU A 280 -26.01 7.51 0.35
N GLU A 281 -25.09 6.83 1.04
CA GLU A 281 -24.04 7.48 1.83
C GLU A 281 -23.12 8.32 0.94
N LEU A 282 -22.73 7.78 -0.22
CA LEU A 282 -21.93 8.50 -1.20
C LEU A 282 -22.61 9.79 -1.65
N ARG A 283 -23.89 9.73 -2.07
CA ARG A 283 -24.66 10.93 -2.46
C ARG A 283 -24.71 11.96 -1.35
N TYR A 284 -25.00 11.51 -0.13
CA TYR A 284 -25.07 12.40 1.03
C TYR A 284 -23.72 13.09 1.27
N ARG A 285 -22.62 12.34 1.26
CA ARG A 285 -21.27 12.90 1.48
C ARG A 285 -20.82 13.85 0.38
N LEU A 286 -21.18 13.58 -0.87
CA LEU A 286 -20.90 14.49 -1.99
C LEU A 286 -21.70 15.79 -1.85
N GLY A 287 -22.99 15.72 -1.50
CA GLY A 287 -23.80 16.90 -1.26
C GLY A 287 -23.30 17.73 -0.08
N GLU A 288 -22.91 17.08 1.02
CA GLU A 288 -22.29 17.73 2.18
C GLU A 288 -20.97 18.42 1.80
N ALA A 289 -20.10 17.74 1.04
CA ALA A 289 -18.85 18.28 0.54
C ALA A 289 -19.02 19.58 -0.25
N VAL A 290 -19.96 19.58 -1.21
CA VAL A 290 -20.27 20.75 -2.04
C VAL A 290 -20.82 21.88 -1.19
N ALA A 291 -21.82 21.60 -0.34
CA ALA A 291 -22.46 22.61 0.50
C ALA A 291 -21.46 23.25 1.50
N THR A 292 -20.55 22.45 2.06
CA THR A 292 -19.52 22.90 2.99
C THR A 292 -18.49 23.78 2.28
N HIS A 293 -18.07 23.40 1.07
CA HIS A 293 -17.17 24.24 0.29
C HIS A 293 -17.80 25.58 -0.08
N GLY A 294 -19.11 25.61 -0.37
CA GLY A 294 -19.85 26.86 -0.61
C GLY A 294 -19.81 27.85 0.56
N LYS A 295 -19.55 27.37 1.78
CA LYS A 295 -19.36 28.19 2.99
C LYS A 295 -17.90 28.60 3.22
N GLY A 296 -16.96 28.15 2.37
CA GLY A 296 -15.53 28.32 2.56
C GLY A 296 -14.92 27.39 3.62
N GLU A 297 -15.66 26.34 4.00
CA GLU A 297 -15.26 25.35 5.00
C GLU A 297 -14.70 24.08 4.34
N THR A 298 -14.13 23.18 5.15
CA THR A 298 -13.66 21.86 4.69
C THR A 298 -14.28 20.76 5.52
N ILE A 299 -14.63 19.64 4.87
CA ILE A 299 -15.07 18.42 5.56
C ILE A 299 -13.91 17.65 6.20
N LEU A 300 -12.66 18.08 6.01
CA LEU A 300 -11.49 17.46 6.64
C LEU A 300 -11.27 18.03 8.04
N GLY A 301 -11.58 17.23 9.07
CA GLY A 301 -11.30 17.60 10.45
C GLY A 301 -9.80 17.60 10.79
N PRO A 302 -9.37 18.34 11.84
CA PRO A 302 -7.97 18.34 12.29
C PRO A 302 -7.49 16.95 12.72
N GLU A 303 -8.33 16.18 13.42
CA GLU A 303 -8.03 14.80 13.80
C GLU A 303 -7.85 13.90 12.58
N GLN A 304 -8.74 14.00 11.58
CA GLN A 304 -8.64 13.20 10.36
C GLN A 304 -7.33 13.47 9.61
N ARG A 305 -6.90 14.74 9.54
CA ARG A 305 -5.62 15.11 8.94
C ARG A 305 -4.44 14.52 9.71
N GLU A 306 -4.49 14.52 11.04
CA GLU A 306 -3.46 13.92 11.88
C GLU A 306 -3.42 12.39 11.69
N ARG A 307 -4.57 11.72 11.76
CA ARG A 307 -4.72 10.29 11.46
C ARG A 307 -4.17 9.95 10.08
N ALA A 308 -4.45 10.76 9.07
CA ALA A 308 -3.93 10.57 7.72
C ALA A 308 -2.39 10.68 7.64
N ARG A 309 -1.78 11.62 8.37
CA ARG A 309 -0.32 11.75 8.44
C ARG A 309 0.32 10.56 9.13
N LEU A 310 -0.28 10.09 10.23
CA LEU A 310 0.18 8.92 10.96
C LEU A 310 0.00 7.63 10.13
N TRP A 311 -1.11 7.50 9.41
CA TRP A 311 -1.33 6.38 8.49
C TRP A 311 -0.30 6.37 7.36
N LEU A 312 -0.05 7.54 6.75
CA LEU A 312 1.00 7.70 5.74
C LEU A 312 2.37 7.31 6.28
N TRP A 313 2.69 7.75 7.50
CA TRP A 313 3.92 7.36 8.20
C TRP A 313 3.98 5.86 8.47
N LEU A 314 2.90 5.25 8.95
CA LEU A 314 2.84 3.83 9.21
C LEU A 314 3.19 3.08 7.93
N ARG A 315 2.53 3.41 6.82
CA ARG A 315 2.77 2.74 5.53
C ARG A 315 4.17 2.97 4.95
N ARG A 316 4.69 4.20 4.99
CA ARG A 316 5.95 4.55 4.30
C ARG A 316 7.20 4.47 5.17
N CYS A 317 7.05 4.30 6.48
CA CYS A 317 8.18 4.26 7.40
C CYS A 317 8.08 3.10 8.38
N ALA A 318 6.98 2.95 9.12
CA ALA A 318 6.92 1.91 10.13
C ALA A 318 6.69 0.51 9.56
N ALA A 319 6.03 0.38 8.42
CA ALA A 319 5.83 -0.88 7.70
C ALA A 319 6.96 -1.20 6.73
N ASP A 320 7.87 -0.25 6.47
CA ASP A 320 9.05 -0.46 5.62
C ASP A 320 10.15 -1.15 6.42
N VAL A 321 10.14 -2.48 6.40
CA VAL A 321 11.12 -3.31 7.10
C VAL A 321 12.46 -3.25 6.38
N PRO A 322 13.55 -2.79 7.03
CA PRO A 322 14.87 -2.78 6.42
C PRO A 322 15.34 -4.22 6.22
N THR A 323 15.93 -4.48 5.06
CA THR A 323 16.42 -5.80 4.65
C THR A 323 17.71 -5.60 3.88
N GLN A 324 18.67 -6.46 4.15
CA GLN A 324 19.94 -6.51 3.42
C GLN A 324 19.79 -7.30 2.12
N ILE A 325 18.80 -8.20 2.07
CA ILE A 325 18.52 -9.08 0.95
C ILE A 325 17.76 -8.34 -0.16
N LEU A 326 16.64 -7.67 0.16
CA LEU A 326 15.80 -7.06 -0.86
C LEU A 326 16.28 -5.64 -1.21
N PRO A 327 16.67 -5.38 -2.47
CA PRO A 327 17.00 -4.02 -2.88
C PRO A 327 15.80 -3.08 -2.82
N ARG A 328 16.12 -1.78 -2.90
CA ARG A 328 15.13 -0.72 -3.03
C ARG A 328 14.36 -0.83 -4.35
N TRP A 329 13.07 -0.51 -4.30
CA TRP A 329 12.16 -0.61 -5.45
C TRP A 329 12.58 0.32 -6.60
N GLU A 330 13.14 1.48 -6.25
CA GLU A 330 13.50 2.57 -7.15
C GLU A 330 14.62 2.22 -8.14
N LEU A 331 15.34 1.11 -7.90
CA LEU A 331 16.36 0.60 -8.83
C LEU A 331 15.76 0.15 -10.18
N GLY A 332 14.45 -0.12 -10.22
CA GLY A 332 13.74 -0.39 -11.46
C GLY A 332 14.37 -1.56 -12.24
N PRO A 333 14.81 -1.36 -13.49
CA PRO A 333 15.42 -2.41 -14.32
C PRO A 333 16.69 -3.05 -13.73
N ASP A 334 17.44 -2.32 -12.89
CA ASP A 334 18.69 -2.82 -12.31
C ASP A 334 18.46 -3.71 -11.08
N TYR A 335 17.20 -3.92 -10.69
CA TYR A 335 16.82 -4.68 -9.50
C TYR A 335 17.37 -6.12 -9.48
N PRO A 336 17.28 -6.93 -10.56
CA PRO A 336 17.80 -8.30 -10.54
C PRO A 336 19.31 -8.35 -10.27
N ARG A 337 20.06 -7.42 -10.86
CA ARG A 337 21.51 -7.30 -10.64
C ARG A 337 21.81 -6.90 -9.19
N ALA A 338 21.11 -5.90 -8.66
CA ALA A 338 21.30 -5.50 -7.27
C ALA A 338 20.94 -6.60 -6.27
N LEU A 339 19.88 -7.36 -6.56
CA LEU A 339 19.46 -8.52 -5.75
C LEU A 339 20.51 -9.63 -5.82
N THR A 340 21.08 -9.90 -6.99
CA THR A 340 22.18 -10.86 -7.15
C THR A 340 23.37 -10.49 -6.26
N VAL A 341 23.75 -9.20 -6.25
CA VAL A 341 24.83 -8.71 -5.38
C VAL A 341 24.46 -8.87 -3.91
N ALA A 342 23.24 -8.47 -3.53
CA ALA A 342 22.76 -8.62 -2.15
C ALA A 342 22.82 -10.07 -1.67
N LEU A 343 22.32 -11.02 -2.45
CA LEU A 343 22.32 -12.45 -2.09
C LEU A 343 23.72 -13.03 -1.91
N ARG A 344 24.71 -12.55 -2.68
CA ARG A 344 26.09 -13.01 -2.54
C ARG A 344 26.79 -12.52 -1.28
N HIS A 345 26.30 -11.45 -0.65
CA HIS A 345 26.97 -10.80 0.47
C HIS A 345 26.15 -10.74 1.76
N ALA A 346 24.83 -10.95 1.67
CA ALA A 346 23.95 -10.98 2.84
C ALA A 346 24.20 -12.24 3.66
N GLU A 347 24.23 -12.09 4.98
CA GLU A 347 24.22 -13.21 5.91
C GLU A 347 22.82 -13.84 5.94
N ARG A 348 22.73 -15.17 5.93
CA ARG A 348 21.47 -15.91 5.84
C ARG A 348 20.55 -15.68 7.05
N ASP A 349 21.13 -15.54 8.24
CA ASP A 349 20.38 -15.58 9.51
C ASP A 349 20.23 -14.20 10.19
N GLY A 350 20.73 -13.13 9.56
CA GLY A 350 20.82 -11.79 10.15
C GLY A 350 19.83 -10.75 9.61
N ASP A 351 18.96 -11.11 8.67
CA ASP A 351 18.08 -10.12 8.02
C ASP A 351 16.89 -9.74 8.93
N PRO A 352 16.68 -8.43 9.24
CA PRO A 352 15.60 -7.97 10.13
C PRO A 352 14.18 -8.33 9.64
N LEU A 353 14.01 -8.69 8.36
CA LEU A 353 12.75 -9.17 7.83
C LEU A 353 12.25 -10.43 8.56
N PHE A 354 13.12 -11.39 8.85
CA PHE A 354 12.71 -12.64 9.49
C PHE A 354 12.17 -12.39 10.91
N ASP A 355 12.82 -11.52 11.68
CA ASP A 355 12.33 -11.12 13.00
C ASP A 355 11.03 -10.32 12.95
N ALA A 356 10.87 -9.45 11.94
CA ALA A 356 9.62 -8.72 11.73
C ALA A 356 8.46 -9.67 11.38
N VAL A 357 8.69 -10.64 10.50
CA VAL A 357 7.68 -11.66 10.13
C VAL A 357 7.37 -12.55 11.33
N ARG A 358 8.38 -12.98 12.09
CA ARG A 358 8.21 -13.73 13.34
C ARG A 358 7.32 -12.99 14.34
N ARG A 359 7.61 -11.71 14.60
CA ARG A 359 6.81 -10.89 15.50
C ARG A 359 5.37 -10.76 15.02
N MET A 360 5.18 -10.46 13.73
CA MET A 360 3.86 -10.38 13.13
C MET A 360 3.08 -11.69 13.30
N TRP A 361 3.76 -12.83 13.13
CA TRP A 361 3.18 -14.16 13.23
C TRP A 361 2.81 -14.55 14.66
N GLU A 362 3.76 -14.50 15.59
CA GLU A 362 3.59 -14.89 16.99
C GLU A 362 2.50 -14.05 17.68
N ARG A 363 2.46 -12.75 17.38
CA ARG A 363 1.52 -11.80 17.98
C ARG A 363 0.24 -11.62 17.17
N ARG A 364 0.15 -12.29 16.02
CA ARG A 364 -0.96 -12.18 15.06
C ARG A 364 -1.28 -10.72 14.69
N GLU A 365 -0.23 -9.92 14.48
CA GLU A 365 -0.36 -8.50 14.09
C GLU A 365 -0.83 -8.41 12.63
N PRO A 366 -1.77 -7.50 12.29
CA PRO A 366 -2.33 -7.41 10.95
C PRO A 366 -1.44 -6.68 9.94
N VAL A 367 -0.35 -6.07 10.40
CA VAL A 367 0.58 -5.28 9.59
C VAL A 367 2.00 -5.70 9.93
N LEU A 368 2.80 -6.00 8.91
CA LEU A 368 4.24 -6.16 9.07
C LEU A 368 4.86 -4.81 9.39
N THR A 369 5.54 -4.74 10.53
CA THR A 369 6.18 -3.51 11.00
C THR A 369 7.68 -3.72 11.16
N ARG A 370 8.46 -2.65 11.09
CA ARG A 370 9.90 -2.64 11.43
C ARG A 370 10.13 -2.40 12.91
N PHE A 371 9.19 -1.74 13.56
CA PHE A 371 9.28 -1.34 14.96
C PHE A 371 8.50 -2.32 15.83
N ASP A 372 9.03 -2.63 17.02
CA ASP A 372 8.24 -3.28 18.04
C ASP A 372 7.44 -2.22 18.80
N PHE A 373 6.14 -2.11 18.50
CA PHE A 373 5.25 -1.18 19.17
C PHE A 373 4.93 -1.55 20.63
N GLN A 374 5.22 -2.79 21.05
CA GLN A 374 5.08 -3.20 22.45
C GLN A 374 6.30 -2.80 23.29
N ASP A 375 7.45 -2.54 22.66
CA ASP A 375 8.68 -2.05 23.31
C ASP A 375 9.26 -0.81 22.58
N LEU A 376 8.48 0.28 22.64
CA LEU A 376 8.91 1.57 22.09
C LEU A 376 10.06 2.20 22.87
N THR A 377 10.33 1.76 24.10
CA THR A 377 11.41 2.32 24.95
C THR A 377 12.81 2.02 24.41
N ARG A 378 12.97 0.93 23.68
CA ARG A 378 14.21 0.54 23.01
C ARG A 378 14.33 1.06 21.57
N THR A 379 13.28 1.69 21.06
CA THR A 379 13.13 1.97 19.64
C THR A 379 13.08 3.47 19.38
N THR A 380 14.16 4.05 18.84
CA THR A 380 14.07 5.40 18.30
C THR A 380 13.17 5.40 17.07
N LEU A 381 11.97 5.99 17.18
CA LEU A 381 10.99 6.18 16.10
C LEU A 381 11.43 7.20 15.02
N THR A 382 12.76 7.34 14.84
CA THR A 382 13.35 8.21 13.84
C THR A 382 13.31 7.49 12.49
N PRO A 383 12.90 8.15 11.40
CA PRO A 383 13.04 7.58 10.06
C PRO A 383 14.51 7.18 9.88
N ALA A 384 14.77 6.07 9.19
CA ALA A 384 16.16 5.74 8.83
C ALA A 384 16.76 6.99 8.16
N ARG A 385 17.93 7.44 8.64
CA ARG A 385 18.68 8.50 7.98
C ARG A 385 18.99 7.98 6.58
N SER A 386 18.20 8.38 5.59
CA SER A 386 18.61 8.21 4.20
C SER A 386 19.85 9.08 4.03
N ALA A 387 21.01 8.45 3.91
CA ALA A 387 22.10 9.06 3.17
C ALA A 387 21.52 9.50 1.82
N ARG A 388 21.90 10.72 1.42
CA ARG A 388 21.53 11.34 0.15
C ARG A 388 22.09 10.57 -1.03
#